data_AF-A0A7V2HYV8-F1
#
_entry.id   AF-A0A7V2HYV8-F1
#
_cell.length_a   1.000
_cell.length_b   1.000
_cell.length_c   1.000
_cell.angle_alpha   90.00
_cell.angle_beta   90.00
_cell.angle_gamma   90.00
#
_symmetry.space_group_name_H-M   'P 1'
#
loop_
_entity.id
_entity.type
_entity.pdbx_description
1 polymer ?
#
loop_
_entity_poly.entity_id
_entity_poly.type
_entity_poly.pdbx_seq_one_letter_code
_entity_poly.pdbx_strand_id
1 'polypeptide(L)'
;MSERIRGNAWKIKWNTWSKKAFERAKQENKLVLLSLAGVWCHWCHVMDETTYSDEEIINLINENFIPIRVDVDERPDISERYNFGGFPTFAFLTYEGDVITGGTYVPPAQFKEILKEIIELSKKGDIKDLIASSVSKKSEIRKGNPNEKIIWDVVDILISYFDEGYGGFGIEPKFPFPDAMLFLENMYGITKKNGFNVMIKKTLDGMLNGIYDEIEGGFFRYSVTRDWKNPHYEKMLETNANLLLCYSYYYFLSGEIKYKEVVDKTANYLLKNLRDKDTGLFYSSQDA
;
A
#
# COMPACT_ATOMS: atom_id res chain seq x y z
N MET A 1 1.96 -10.34 19.08
CA MET A 1 1.48 -10.97 17.83
C MET A 1 0.00 -11.36 17.88
N SER A 2 -0.56 -11.86 19.01
CA SER A 2 -1.97 -12.28 19.05
C SER A 2 -2.99 -11.13 18.92
N GLU A 3 -2.66 -9.91 19.37
CA GLU A 3 -3.56 -8.74 19.26
C GLU A 3 -3.78 -8.25 17.82
N ARG A 4 -3.02 -8.77 16.85
CA ARG A 4 -3.03 -8.32 15.44
C ARG A 4 -3.58 -9.36 14.45
N ILE A 5 -4.22 -10.41 14.98
CA ILE A 5 -4.83 -11.49 14.21
C ILE A 5 -6.29 -11.58 14.62
N ARG A 6 -7.21 -11.51 13.65
CA ARG A 6 -8.66 -11.54 13.92
C ARG A 6 -9.29 -12.89 13.58
N GLY A 7 -10.51 -13.12 14.10
CA GLY A 7 -11.27 -14.36 13.88
C GLY A 7 -10.54 -15.61 14.38
N ASN A 8 -10.59 -16.68 13.58
CA ASN A 8 -9.88 -17.95 13.81
C ASN A 8 -8.51 -18.01 13.15
N ALA A 9 -8.02 -16.94 12.53
CA ALA A 9 -6.72 -16.93 11.84
C ALA A 9 -5.53 -17.21 12.78
N TRP A 10 -5.71 -17.10 14.10
CA TRP A 10 -4.71 -17.48 15.10
C TRP A 10 -4.45 -18.99 15.15
N LYS A 11 -5.34 -19.81 14.57
CA LYS A 11 -5.17 -21.27 14.44
C LYS A 11 -4.14 -21.65 13.37
N ILE A 12 -3.79 -20.74 12.47
CA ILE A 12 -2.64 -20.90 11.58
C ILE A 12 -1.37 -20.75 12.42
N LYS A 13 -0.42 -21.67 12.24
CA LYS A 13 0.85 -21.74 12.99
C LYS A 13 1.85 -20.70 12.49
N TRP A 14 1.46 -19.43 12.50
CA TRP A 14 2.24 -18.30 12.03
C TRP A 14 3.62 -18.24 12.70
N ASN A 15 4.65 -17.98 11.88
CA ASN A 15 6.03 -17.77 12.31
C ASN A 15 6.41 -16.30 12.06
N THR A 16 7.42 -15.82 12.78
CA THR A 16 8.06 -14.54 12.49
C THR A 16 9.03 -14.69 11.31
N TRP A 17 9.23 -13.60 10.55
CA TRP A 17 10.25 -13.56 9.53
C TRP A 17 11.63 -13.73 10.15
N SER A 18 12.27 -14.87 9.89
CA SER A 18 13.57 -15.20 10.48
C SER A 18 14.30 -16.24 9.65
N LYS A 19 15.63 -16.25 9.75
CA LYS A 19 16.47 -17.27 9.12
C LYS A 19 16.04 -18.69 9.53
N LYS A 20 15.66 -18.89 10.79
CA LYS A 20 15.16 -20.16 11.32
C LYS A 20 13.90 -20.66 10.60
N ALA A 21 12.98 -19.77 10.25
CA ALA A 21 11.76 -20.15 9.52
C ALA A 21 12.08 -20.65 8.11
N PHE A 22 13.01 -20.00 7.40
CA PHE A 22 13.47 -20.42 6.07
C PHE A 22 14.34 -21.69 6.12
N GLU A 23 15.19 -21.85 7.14
CA GLU A 23 15.94 -23.10 7.37
C GLU A 23 14.98 -24.27 7.63
N ARG A 24 13.90 -24.04 8.39
CA ARG A 24 12.84 -25.03 8.60
C ARG A 24 12.09 -25.34 7.31
N ALA A 25 11.76 -24.35 6.49
CA ALA A 25 11.14 -24.54 5.18
C ALA A 25 11.99 -25.46 4.29
N LYS A 26 13.31 -25.27 4.30
CA LYS A 26 14.26 -26.15 3.61
C LYS A 26 14.26 -27.58 4.17
N GLN A 27 14.32 -27.73 5.50
CA GLN A 27 14.36 -29.05 6.15
C GLN A 27 13.08 -29.86 5.95
N GLU A 28 11.92 -29.19 5.99
CA GLU A 28 10.61 -29.82 5.78
C GLU A 28 10.24 -29.94 4.29
N ASN A 29 11.08 -29.43 3.38
CA ASN A 29 10.80 -29.32 1.94
C ASN A 29 9.43 -28.69 1.65
N LYS A 30 9.15 -27.57 2.34
CA LYS A 30 7.90 -26.82 2.22
C LYS A 30 8.17 -25.41 1.70
N LEU A 31 7.19 -24.87 0.99
CA LEU A 31 7.18 -23.46 0.61
C LEU A 31 6.87 -22.58 1.82
N VAL A 32 7.25 -21.30 1.72
CA VAL A 32 6.83 -20.27 2.66
C VAL A 32 5.57 -19.59 2.15
N LEU A 33 4.54 -19.49 2.99
CA LEU A 33 3.41 -18.60 2.77
C LEU A 33 3.66 -17.32 3.57
N LEU A 34 4.08 -16.25 2.91
CA LEU A 34 4.22 -14.94 3.51
C LEU A 34 2.87 -14.22 3.51
N SER A 35 2.49 -13.64 4.65
CA SER A 35 1.35 -12.74 4.81
C SER A 35 1.84 -11.40 5.36
N LEU A 36 1.69 -10.34 4.57
CA LEU A 36 1.98 -8.96 4.95
C LEU A 36 0.67 -8.28 5.38
N ALA A 37 0.65 -7.75 6.59
CA ALA A 37 -0.50 -7.06 7.15
C ALA A 37 -0.05 -5.82 7.95
N GLY A 38 -0.95 -4.86 8.07
CA GLY A 38 -0.83 -3.74 9.02
C GLY A 38 -2.05 -3.72 9.93
N VAL A 39 -1.89 -3.21 11.16
CA VAL A 39 -3.01 -3.10 12.12
C VAL A 39 -4.09 -2.16 11.63
N TRP A 40 -3.71 -1.18 10.81
CA TRP A 40 -4.60 -0.19 10.20
C TRP A 40 -5.27 -0.71 8.92
N CYS A 41 -5.12 -1.97 8.53
CA CYS A 41 -5.55 -2.43 7.22
C CYS A 41 -6.92 -3.14 7.29
N HIS A 42 -8.00 -2.46 6.88
CA HIS A 42 -9.33 -3.06 6.84
C HIS A 42 -9.38 -4.40 6.11
N TRP A 43 -8.84 -4.48 4.88
CA TRP A 43 -8.88 -5.73 4.11
C TRP A 43 -8.03 -6.86 4.72
N CYS A 44 -7.03 -6.52 5.54
CA CYS A 44 -6.26 -7.50 6.29
C CYS A 44 -7.13 -8.13 7.38
N HIS A 45 -7.94 -7.32 8.06
CA HIS A 45 -8.94 -7.78 9.01
C HIS A 45 -10.01 -8.65 8.35
N VAL A 46 -10.54 -8.21 7.20
CA VAL A 46 -11.51 -9.00 6.43
C VAL A 46 -10.91 -10.33 6.02
N MET A 47 -9.67 -10.36 5.51
CA MET A 47 -9.01 -11.62 5.14
C MET A 47 -8.77 -12.54 6.34
N ASP A 48 -8.41 -11.99 7.50
CA ASP A 48 -8.26 -12.74 8.74
C ASP A 48 -9.58 -13.38 9.17
N GLU A 49 -10.66 -12.60 9.24
CA GLU A 49 -11.97 -13.02 9.74
C GLU A 49 -12.71 -13.95 8.78
N THR A 50 -12.38 -13.92 7.48
CA THR A 50 -13.02 -14.75 6.45
C THR A 50 -12.09 -15.86 5.96
N THR A 51 -11.11 -15.53 5.11
CA THR A 51 -10.23 -16.47 4.42
C THR A 51 -9.33 -17.26 5.36
N TYR A 52 -8.61 -16.59 6.27
CA TYR A 52 -7.72 -17.29 7.21
C TYR A 52 -8.45 -17.90 8.42
N SER A 53 -9.75 -17.63 8.56
CA SER A 53 -10.61 -18.24 9.56
C SER A 53 -11.36 -19.49 9.08
N ASP A 54 -11.27 -19.83 7.79
CA ASP A 54 -11.84 -21.06 7.22
C ASP A 54 -11.02 -22.28 7.64
N GLU A 55 -11.67 -23.28 8.24
CA GLU A 55 -11.02 -24.46 8.81
C GLU A 55 -10.24 -25.28 7.76
N GLU A 56 -10.73 -25.39 6.52
CA GLU A 56 -10.02 -26.12 5.48
C GLU A 56 -8.76 -25.36 5.04
N ILE A 57 -8.84 -24.04 4.90
CA ILE A 57 -7.68 -23.19 4.61
C ILE A 57 -6.64 -23.28 5.73
N ILE A 58 -7.07 -23.21 7.01
CA ILE A 58 -6.17 -23.37 8.16
C ILE A 58 -5.41 -24.69 8.09
N ASN A 59 -6.10 -25.79 7.81
CA ASN A 59 -5.50 -27.12 7.70
C ASN A 59 -4.53 -27.21 6.52
N LEU A 60 -4.95 -26.76 5.33
CA LEU A 60 -4.10 -26.73 4.14
C LEU A 60 -2.81 -25.95 4.39
N ILE A 61 -2.90 -24.78 5.02
CA ILE A 61 -1.74 -23.94 5.35
C ILE A 61 -0.81 -24.66 6.33
N ASN A 62 -1.35 -25.13 7.46
CA ASN A 62 -0.56 -25.73 8.54
C ASN A 62 0.14 -27.03 8.12
N GLU A 63 -0.45 -27.80 7.21
CA GLU A 63 0.10 -29.07 6.73
C GLU A 63 1.17 -28.86 5.67
N ASN A 64 0.98 -27.91 4.74
CA ASN A 64 1.75 -27.86 3.49
C ASN A 64 2.75 -26.70 3.41
N PHE A 65 2.67 -25.70 4.29
CA PHE A 65 3.49 -24.49 4.22
C PHE A 65 4.20 -24.20 5.53
N ILE A 66 5.24 -23.35 5.45
CA ILE A 66 5.74 -22.58 6.59
C ILE A 66 5.08 -21.20 6.53
N PRO A 67 3.97 -20.96 7.26
CA PRO A 67 3.31 -19.66 7.24
C PRO A 67 4.12 -18.64 8.04
N ILE A 68 4.42 -17.50 7.43
CA ILE A 68 5.12 -16.37 8.04
C ILE A 68 4.20 -15.15 7.97
N ARG A 69 4.00 -14.48 9.11
CA ARG A 69 3.25 -13.22 9.15
C ARG A 69 4.17 -12.08 9.53
N VAL A 70 4.06 -10.97 8.81
CA VAL A 70 4.90 -9.78 8.99
C VAL A 70 4.00 -8.57 9.15
N ASP A 71 4.29 -7.79 10.19
CA ASP A 71 3.76 -6.43 10.32
C ASP A 71 4.61 -5.48 9.48
N VAL A 72 3.96 -4.76 8.59
CA VAL A 72 4.60 -3.90 7.59
C VAL A 72 5.14 -2.61 8.20
N ASP A 73 4.61 -2.18 9.33
CA ASP A 73 5.12 -1.01 10.06
C ASP A 73 6.43 -1.37 10.80
N GLU A 74 6.56 -2.62 11.25
CA GLU A 74 7.78 -3.11 11.90
C GLU A 74 8.88 -3.50 10.90
N ARG A 75 8.50 -3.97 9.71
CA ARG A 75 9.43 -4.46 8.67
C ARG A 75 9.08 -3.92 7.28
N PRO A 76 9.23 -2.61 7.05
CA PRO A 76 8.96 -1.99 5.75
C PRO A 76 9.88 -2.54 4.66
N ASP A 77 11.09 -3.00 5.01
CA ASP A 77 12.06 -3.62 4.10
C ASP A 77 11.53 -4.93 3.46
N ILE A 78 10.74 -5.71 4.20
CA ILE A 78 10.10 -6.91 3.67
C ILE A 78 8.93 -6.51 2.78
N SER A 79 8.14 -5.51 3.19
CA SER A 79 7.02 -5.02 2.39
C SER A 79 7.49 -4.52 1.03
N GLU A 80 8.51 -3.68 0.97
CA GLU A 80 9.06 -3.16 -0.29
C GLU A 80 9.43 -4.28 -1.28
N ARG A 81 9.99 -5.38 -0.77
CA ARG A 81 10.43 -6.50 -1.59
C ARG A 81 9.29 -7.39 -2.09
N TYR A 82 8.24 -7.58 -1.28
CA TYR A 82 7.24 -8.63 -1.50
C TYR A 82 5.81 -8.12 -1.67
N ASN A 83 5.56 -6.81 -1.59
CA ASN A 83 4.23 -6.24 -1.76
C ASN A 83 3.72 -6.39 -3.21
N PHE A 84 2.46 -6.82 -3.37
CA PHE A 84 1.82 -7.02 -4.68
C PHE A 84 0.91 -5.85 -5.08
N GLY A 85 1.26 -4.63 -4.71
CA GLY A 85 0.54 -3.40 -5.03
C GLY A 85 -0.57 -3.02 -4.03
N GLY A 86 -0.61 -3.64 -2.85
CA GLY A 86 -1.63 -3.35 -1.85
C GLY A 86 -1.55 -4.22 -0.59
N PHE A 87 -2.51 -4.07 0.31
CA PHE A 87 -2.63 -4.87 1.52
C PHE A 87 -4.06 -5.44 1.67
N PRO A 88 -4.23 -6.65 2.25
CA PRO A 88 -3.16 -7.57 2.65
C PRO A 88 -2.39 -8.03 1.42
N THR A 89 -1.13 -8.41 1.57
CA THR A 89 -0.40 -9.13 0.52
C THR A 89 -0.13 -10.55 1.02
N PHE A 90 -0.40 -11.54 0.18
CA PHE A 90 0.15 -12.89 0.37
C PHE A 90 1.16 -13.20 -0.74
N ALA A 91 2.20 -13.95 -0.40
CA ALA A 91 3.17 -14.44 -1.38
C ALA A 91 3.63 -15.86 -1.04
N PHE A 92 3.71 -16.71 -2.05
CA PHE A 92 4.34 -18.02 -1.95
C PHE A 92 5.81 -17.88 -2.35
N LEU A 93 6.70 -18.29 -1.45
CA LEU A 93 8.14 -18.19 -1.64
C LEU A 93 8.81 -19.55 -1.57
N THR A 94 9.94 -19.68 -2.24
CA THR A 94 10.90 -20.76 -1.99
C THR A 94 11.54 -20.61 -0.61
N TYR A 95 12.27 -21.65 -0.14
CA TYR A 95 13.03 -21.55 1.11
C TYR A 95 14.26 -20.62 0.98
N GLU A 96 14.66 -20.22 -0.23
CA GLU A 96 15.61 -19.13 -0.48
C GLU A 96 14.98 -17.73 -0.46
N GLY A 97 13.64 -17.65 -0.42
CA GLY A 97 12.89 -16.39 -0.44
C GLY A 97 12.64 -15.84 -1.83
N ASP A 98 12.75 -16.66 -2.88
CA ASP A 98 12.36 -16.30 -4.24
C ASP A 98 10.84 -16.35 -4.40
N VAL A 99 10.27 -15.36 -5.08
CA VAL A 99 8.82 -15.25 -5.26
C VAL A 99 8.35 -16.22 -6.33
N ILE A 100 7.37 -17.06 -5.99
CA ILE A 100 6.67 -17.94 -6.94
C ILE A 100 5.49 -17.18 -7.52
N THR A 101 4.58 -16.76 -6.65
CA THR A 101 3.40 -15.95 -6.99
C THR A 101 2.85 -15.28 -5.73
N GLY A 102 1.90 -14.37 -5.90
CA GLY A 102 1.26 -13.66 -4.81
C GLY A 102 0.12 -12.77 -5.30
N GLY A 103 -0.51 -12.09 -4.37
CA GLY A 103 -1.64 -11.21 -4.65
C GLY A 103 -2.09 -10.48 -3.40
N THR A 104 -3.20 -9.76 -3.52
CA THR A 104 -3.79 -8.98 -2.42
C THR A 104 -4.89 -9.76 -1.69
N TYR A 105 -5.97 -9.10 -1.26
CA TYR A 105 -7.15 -9.78 -0.72
C TYR A 105 -7.71 -10.82 -1.72
N VAL A 106 -8.02 -12.02 -1.20
CA VAL A 106 -8.70 -13.09 -1.93
C VAL A 106 -9.74 -13.75 -1.02
N PRO A 107 -10.99 -13.92 -1.46
CA PRO A 107 -12.04 -14.57 -0.68
C PRO A 107 -11.80 -16.09 -0.51
N PRO A 108 -12.41 -16.74 0.51
CA PRO A 108 -12.05 -18.10 0.92
C PRO A 108 -12.09 -19.14 -0.21
N ALA A 109 -13.15 -19.17 -1.00
CA ALA A 109 -13.32 -20.16 -2.06
C ALA A 109 -12.19 -20.10 -3.11
N GLN A 110 -11.79 -18.89 -3.51
CA GLN A 110 -10.71 -18.69 -4.48
C GLN A 110 -9.35 -19.01 -3.86
N PHE A 111 -9.12 -18.58 -2.62
CA PHE A 111 -7.85 -18.83 -1.93
C PHE A 111 -7.59 -20.33 -1.71
N LYS A 112 -8.64 -21.10 -1.47
CA LYS A 112 -8.60 -22.56 -1.37
C LYS A 112 -8.11 -23.22 -2.66
N GLU A 113 -8.61 -22.78 -3.81
CA GLU A 113 -8.18 -23.30 -5.10
C GLU A 113 -6.72 -22.91 -5.40
N ILE A 114 -6.32 -21.67 -5.07
CA ILE A 114 -4.91 -21.23 -5.17
C ILE A 114 -4.00 -22.12 -4.32
N LEU A 115 -4.38 -22.43 -3.06
CA LEU A 115 -3.58 -23.29 -2.20
C LEU A 115 -3.42 -24.69 -2.79
N LYS A 116 -4.52 -25.29 -3.30
CA LYS A 116 -4.50 -26.63 -3.90
C LYS A 116 -3.58 -26.68 -5.13
N GLU A 117 -3.69 -25.68 -6.01
CA GLU A 117 -2.86 -25.58 -7.20
C GLU A 117 -1.37 -25.50 -6.84
N ILE A 118 -1.01 -24.61 -5.90
CA ILE A 118 0.39 -24.45 -5.46
C ILE A 118 0.92 -25.72 -4.79
N ILE A 119 0.10 -26.42 -3.98
CA ILE A 119 0.48 -27.70 -3.38
C ILE A 119 0.75 -28.74 -4.47
N GLU A 120 -0.10 -28.83 -5.49
CA GLU A 120 0.04 -29.80 -6.57
C GLU A 120 1.31 -29.53 -7.40
N LEU A 121 1.54 -28.27 -7.79
CA LEU A 121 2.75 -27.86 -8.51
C LEU A 121 4.02 -28.11 -7.69
N SER A 122 3.97 -27.88 -6.38
CA SER A 122 5.10 -28.18 -5.47
C SER A 122 5.44 -29.65 -5.44
N LYS A 123 4.45 -30.54 -5.50
CA LYS A 123 4.66 -32.00 -5.49
C LYS A 123 5.23 -32.51 -6.81
N LYS A 124 4.85 -31.90 -7.93
CA LYS A 124 5.35 -32.25 -9.27
C LYS A 124 6.75 -31.70 -9.58
N GLY A 125 7.17 -30.65 -8.87
CA GLY A 125 8.45 -29.96 -9.10
C GLY A 125 8.39 -28.86 -10.15
N ASP A 126 7.18 -28.51 -10.61
CA ASP A 126 6.90 -27.57 -11.71
C ASP A 126 7.00 -26.09 -11.29
N ILE A 127 7.31 -25.81 -10.01
CA ILE A 127 7.42 -24.45 -9.47
C ILE A 127 8.54 -23.63 -10.15
N LYS A 128 9.56 -24.28 -10.70
CA LYS A 128 10.71 -23.60 -11.33
C LYS A 128 10.29 -22.71 -12.51
N ASP A 129 9.27 -23.13 -13.26
CA ASP A 129 8.79 -22.38 -14.42
C ASP A 129 8.03 -21.11 -13.99
N LEU A 130 7.28 -21.19 -12.88
CA LEU A 130 6.64 -20.02 -12.26
C LEU A 130 7.67 -19.01 -11.74
N ILE A 131 8.74 -19.49 -11.09
CA ILE A 131 9.85 -18.63 -10.62
C ILE A 131 10.52 -17.92 -11.81
N ALA A 132 10.77 -18.60 -12.93
CA ALA A 132 11.37 -17.98 -14.10
C ALA A 132 10.51 -16.82 -14.64
N SER A 133 9.18 -17.00 -14.64
CA SER A 133 8.23 -15.97 -15.06
C SER A 133 8.17 -14.77 -14.10
N SER A 134 8.22 -15.00 -12.78
CA SER A 134 8.17 -13.94 -11.76
C SER A 134 9.48 -13.13 -11.71
N VAL A 135 10.63 -13.80 -11.88
CA VAL A 135 11.97 -13.18 -11.89
C VAL A 135 12.20 -12.37 -13.18
N SER A 136 11.62 -12.78 -14.32
CA SER A 136 11.76 -12.07 -15.61
C SER A 136 11.15 -10.66 -15.62
N LYS A 137 10.31 -10.32 -14.63
CA LYS A 137 9.75 -8.97 -14.45
C LYS A 137 10.63 -8.03 -13.65
N LYS A 138 11.82 -8.44 -13.17
CA LYS A 138 12.83 -7.48 -12.71
C LYS A 138 13.32 -6.70 -13.93
N SER A 139 12.63 -5.59 -14.21
CA SER A 139 13.13 -4.59 -15.14
C SER A 139 14.57 -4.27 -14.74
N GLU A 140 15.52 -4.49 -15.66
CA GLU A 140 16.88 -4.02 -15.44
C GLU A 140 16.80 -2.52 -15.14
N ILE A 141 17.22 -2.13 -13.94
CA ILE A 141 17.29 -0.72 -13.56
C ILE A 141 18.31 -0.09 -14.50
N ARG A 142 17.82 0.58 -15.55
CA ARG A 142 18.66 1.29 -16.50
C ARG A 142 19.27 2.48 -15.77
N LYS A 143 20.57 2.41 -15.49
CA LYS A 143 21.33 3.52 -14.92
C LYS A 143 21.41 4.65 -15.96
N GLY A 144 20.93 5.84 -15.59
CA GLY A 144 21.02 7.06 -16.38
C GLY A 144 20.81 8.28 -15.49
N ASN A 145 21.31 9.44 -15.92
CA ASN A 145 21.07 10.70 -15.22
C ASN A 145 19.75 11.31 -15.71
N PRO A 146 18.92 11.90 -14.82
CA PRO A 146 17.78 12.70 -15.22
C PRO A 146 18.19 13.80 -16.21
N ASN A 147 17.39 14.00 -17.26
CA ASN A 147 17.57 15.05 -18.26
C ASN A 147 16.23 15.71 -18.57
N GLU A 148 16.25 16.80 -19.34
CA GLU A 148 15.03 17.57 -19.65
C GLU A 148 13.96 16.73 -20.36
N LYS A 149 14.38 15.80 -21.25
CA LYS A 149 13.43 14.91 -21.92
C LYS A 149 12.67 14.05 -20.91
N ILE A 150 13.35 13.50 -19.91
CA ILE A 150 12.72 12.67 -18.87
C ILE A 150 11.69 13.48 -18.08
N ILE A 151 11.95 14.77 -17.80
CA ILE A 151 10.99 15.64 -17.11
C ILE A 151 9.68 15.74 -17.91
N TRP A 152 9.77 15.98 -19.22
CA TRP A 152 8.59 16.09 -20.07
C TRP A 152 7.92 14.75 -20.35
N ASP A 153 8.68 13.65 -20.44
CA ASP A 153 8.11 12.29 -20.50
C ASP A 153 7.25 12.00 -19.25
N VAL A 154 7.70 12.42 -18.06
CA VAL A 154 6.91 12.31 -16.83
C VAL A 154 5.65 13.18 -16.90
N VAL A 155 5.75 14.42 -17.40
CA VAL A 155 4.58 15.28 -17.61
C VAL A 155 3.55 14.60 -18.53
N ASP A 156 3.98 14.04 -19.65
CA ASP A 156 3.09 13.36 -20.60
C ASP A 156 2.38 12.16 -19.96
N ILE A 157 3.11 11.39 -19.14
CA ILE A 157 2.52 10.30 -18.34
C ILE A 157 1.47 10.86 -17.38
N LEU A 158 1.80 11.89 -16.59
CA LEU A 158 0.85 12.47 -15.63
C LEU A 158 -0.40 13.04 -16.30
N ILE A 159 -0.26 13.68 -17.46
CA ILE A 159 -1.40 14.15 -18.26
C ILE A 159 -2.26 12.96 -18.70
N SER A 160 -1.65 11.90 -19.22
CA SER A 160 -2.39 10.72 -19.69
C SER A 160 -3.16 9.98 -18.58
N TYR A 161 -2.68 10.07 -17.34
CA TYR A 161 -3.33 9.47 -16.17
C TYR A 161 -4.26 10.44 -15.44
N PHE A 162 -4.24 11.74 -15.77
CA PHE A 162 -5.03 12.72 -15.06
C PHE A 162 -6.53 12.54 -15.30
N ASP A 163 -7.29 12.49 -14.22
CA ASP A 163 -8.73 12.41 -14.27
C ASP A 163 -9.32 13.82 -14.43
N GLU A 164 -9.56 14.22 -15.68
CA GLU A 164 -10.18 15.51 -15.98
C GLU A 164 -11.57 15.69 -15.36
N GLY A 165 -12.27 14.61 -15.00
CA GLY A 165 -13.60 14.66 -14.40
C GLY A 165 -13.54 15.04 -12.92
N TYR A 166 -12.74 14.32 -12.15
CA TYR A 166 -12.72 14.40 -10.67
C TYR A 166 -11.38 14.85 -10.07
N GLY A 167 -10.38 15.20 -10.89
CA GLY A 167 -9.01 15.49 -10.44
C GLY A 167 -8.29 14.24 -9.92
N GLY A 168 -6.98 14.31 -9.69
CA GLY A 168 -6.16 13.16 -9.33
C GLY A 168 -5.73 12.32 -10.54
N PHE A 169 -5.14 11.17 -10.26
CA PHE A 169 -4.55 10.30 -11.28
C PHE A 169 -5.13 8.90 -11.20
N GLY A 170 -5.40 8.30 -12.36
CA GLY A 170 -6.06 7.02 -12.48
C GLY A 170 -7.58 7.08 -12.24
N ILE A 171 -8.17 5.91 -12.02
CA ILE A 171 -9.61 5.72 -11.86
C ILE A 171 -9.94 5.29 -10.43
N GLU A 172 -10.37 4.04 -10.23
CA GLU A 172 -10.65 3.43 -8.93
C GLU A 172 -9.77 2.20 -8.69
N PRO A 173 -9.36 1.93 -7.44
CA PRO A 173 -9.42 2.85 -6.29
C PRO A 173 -8.53 4.09 -6.49
N LYS A 174 -8.94 5.21 -5.90
CA LYS A 174 -8.34 6.53 -6.16
C LYS A 174 -7.45 7.00 -5.01
N PHE A 175 -6.16 7.14 -5.31
CA PHE A 175 -5.13 7.52 -4.36
C PHE A 175 -4.66 8.97 -4.52
N PRO A 176 -4.16 9.62 -3.44
CA PRO A 176 -3.72 11.03 -3.48
C PRO A 176 -2.50 11.35 -4.35
N PHE A 177 -1.59 10.39 -4.55
CA PHE A 177 -0.32 10.53 -5.29
C PHE A 177 0.44 11.86 -5.03
N PRO A 178 0.87 12.12 -3.79
CA PRO A 178 1.46 13.41 -3.42
C PRO A 178 2.75 13.73 -4.19
N ASP A 179 3.57 12.74 -4.55
CA ASP A 179 4.80 13.00 -5.34
C ASP A 179 4.50 13.55 -6.74
N ALA A 180 3.44 13.03 -7.38
CA ALA A 180 2.97 13.55 -8.66
C ALA A 180 2.45 14.98 -8.51
N MET A 181 1.75 15.27 -7.41
CA MET A 181 1.27 16.61 -7.08
C MET A 181 2.41 17.61 -6.87
N LEU A 182 3.39 17.26 -6.03
CA LEU A 182 4.58 18.08 -5.80
C LEU A 182 5.36 18.30 -7.10
N PHE A 183 5.48 17.28 -7.95
CA PHE A 183 6.11 17.43 -9.26
C PHE A 183 5.36 18.44 -10.14
N LEU A 184 4.04 18.34 -10.25
CA LEU A 184 3.24 19.32 -11.01
C LEU A 184 3.32 20.73 -10.41
N GLU A 185 3.33 20.87 -9.09
CA GLU A 185 3.47 22.16 -8.39
C GLU A 185 4.82 22.81 -8.70
N ASN A 186 5.90 22.03 -8.72
CA ASN A 186 7.22 22.50 -9.14
C ASN A 186 7.21 22.92 -10.62
N MET A 187 6.61 22.10 -11.50
CA MET A 187 6.47 22.43 -12.93
C MET A 187 5.65 23.71 -13.13
N TYR A 188 4.59 23.92 -12.36
CA TYR A 188 3.82 25.17 -12.37
C TYR A 188 4.65 26.35 -11.85
N GLY A 189 5.38 26.16 -10.75
CA GLY A 189 6.26 27.17 -10.17
C GLY A 189 7.30 27.69 -11.17
N ILE A 190 7.92 26.78 -11.93
CA ILE A 190 8.97 27.08 -12.91
C ILE A 190 8.39 27.66 -14.20
N THR A 191 7.39 26.98 -14.80
CA THR A 191 6.94 27.30 -16.16
C THR A 191 5.78 28.29 -16.22
N LYS A 192 5.04 28.44 -15.11
CA LYS A 192 3.79 29.20 -15.01
C LYS A 192 2.72 28.79 -16.03
N LYS A 193 2.81 27.60 -16.63
CA LYS A 193 1.78 27.08 -17.54
C LYS A 193 0.50 26.76 -16.77
N ASN A 194 -0.60 27.40 -17.15
CA ASN A 194 -1.88 27.28 -16.45
C ASN A 194 -2.46 25.85 -16.44
N GLY A 195 -2.12 25.01 -17.43
CA GLY A 195 -2.54 23.61 -17.46
C GLY A 195 -2.16 22.85 -16.18
N PHE A 196 -0.95 23.07 -15.65
CA PHE A 196 -0.53 22.47 -14.40
C PHE A 196 -1.37 22.95 -13.22
N ASN A 197 -1.64 24.26 -13.13
CA ASN A 197 -2.49 24.82 -12.08
C ASN A 197 -3.90 24.21 -12.10
N VAL A 198 -4.48 24.00 -13.29
CA VAL A 198 -5.79 23.35 -13.43
C VAL A 198 -5.76 21.93 -12.86
N MET A 199 -4.74 21.14 -13.20
CA MET A 199 -4.60 19.76 -12.70
C MET A 199 -4.42 19.73 -11.18
N ILE A 200 -3.52 20.56 -10.65
CA ILE A 200 -3.23 20.65 -9.21
C ILE A 200 -4.49 21.04 -8.44
N LYS A 201 -5.11 22.18 -8.82
CA LYS A 201 -6.29 22.72 -8.15
C LYS A 201 -7.42 21.71 -8.10
N LYS A 202 -7.71 21.08 -9.24
CA LYS A 202 -8.81 20.13 -9.36
C LYS A 202 -8.58 18.89 -8.51
N THR A 203 -7.33 18.44 -8.41
CA THR A 203 -6.95 17.30 -7.56
C THR A 203 -7.10 17.63 -6.08
N LEU A 204 -6.55 18.77 -5.63
CA LEU A 204 -6.65 19.21 -4.24
C LEU A 204 -8.13 19.43 -3.85
N ASP A 205 -8.89 20.16 -4.67
CA ASP A 205 -10.31 20.41 -4.40
C ASP A 205 -11.13 19.10 -4.40
N GLY A 206 -10.80 18.14 -5.27
CA GLY A 206 -11.41 16.81 -5.25
C GLY A 206 -11.17 16.07 -3.93
N MET A 207 -9.93 16.07 -3.44
CA MET A 207 -9.58 15.44 -2.17
C MET A 207 -10.23 16.13 -0.97
N LEU A 208 -10.33 17.46 -0.97
CA LEU A 208 -11.03 18.22 0.09
C LEU A 208 -12.51 17.84 0.21
N ASN A 209 -13.16 17.52 -0.90
CA ASN A 209 -14.59 17.17 -0.93
C ASN A 209 -14.86 15.67 -0.75
N GLY A 210 -13.83 14.87 -0.40
CA GLY A 210 -13.97 13.41 -0.35
C GLY A 210 -13.19 12.76 0.78
N ILE A 211 -11.86 12.80 0.69
CA ILE A 211 -10.98 12.08 1.62
C ILE A 211 -10.41 12.96 2.74
N TYR A 212 -10.67 14.27 2.74
CA TYR A 212 -10.32 15.15 3.84
C TYR A 212 -11.33 15.02 4.98
N ASP A 213 -10.83 14.86 6.21
CA ASP A 213 -11.67 14.83 7.40
C ASP A 213 -11.86 16.27 7.92
N GLU A 214 -13.05 16.83 7.72
CA GLU A 214 -13.37 18.19 8.17
C GLU A 214 -13.48 18.33 9.70
N ILE A 215 -13.74 17.21 10.41
CA ILE A 215 -13.98 17.14 11.85
C ILE A 215 -12.65 17.16 12.59
N GLU A 216 -11.79 16.17 12.34
CA GLU A 216 -10.50 16.04 13.03
C GLU A 216 -9.36 16.76 12.31
N GLY A 217 -9.51 17.05 11.02
CA GLY A 217 -8.40 17.37 10.14
C GLY A 217 -7.70 16.10 9.63
N GLY A 218 -6.75 16.31 8.72
CA GLY A 218 -6.05 15.23 8.04
C GLY A 218 -6.88 14.57 6.95
N PHE A 219 -6.30 13.54 6.33
CA PHE A 219 -6.80 12.84 5.16
C PHE A 219 -6.86 11.35 5.43
N PHE A 220 -8.00 10.78 5.04
CA PHE A 220 -8.20 9.35 4.86
C PHE A 220 -7.31 8.81 3.73
N ARG A 221 -7.01 7.52 3.77
CA ARG A 221 -5.93 6.93 2.97
C ARG A 221 -6.14 7.04 1.47
N TYR A 222 -7.35 6.70 1.00
CA TYR A 222 -7.75 6.73 -0.41
C TYR A 222 -9.28 6.61 -0.52
N SER A 223 -9.83 6.80 -1.72
CA SER A 223 -11.25 6.55 -2.01
C SER A 223 -11.42 5.27 -2.83
N VAL A 224 -12.39 4.43 -2.49
CA VAL A 224 -12.78 3.27 -3.31
C VAL A 224 -13.36 3.74 -4.64
N THR A 225 -14.06 4.87 -4.67
CA THR A 225 -14.68 5.41 -5.89
C THR A 225 -13.83 6.48 -6.55
N ARG A 226 -13.96 6.58 -7.87
CA ARG A 226 -13.30 7.60 -8.71
C ARG A 226 -13.60 9.05 -8.29
N ASP A 227 -14.74 9.31 -7.66
CA ASP A 227 -15.20 10.67 -7.32
C ASP A 227 -14.77 11.16 -5.92
N TRP A 228 -13.88 10.41 -5.25
CA TRP A 228 -13.37 10.67 -3.90
C TRP A 228 -14.36 10.44 -2.74
N LYS A 229 -15.62 10.06 -3.01
CA LYS A 229 -16.68 10.08 -1.99
C LYS A 229 -16.75 8.88 -1.05
N ASN A 230 -16.05 7.78 -1.34
CA ASN A 230 -16.08 6.59 -0.50
C ASN A 230 -14.70 6.31 0.09
N PRO A 231 -14.30 7.02 1.17
CA PRO A 231 -12.98 6.89 1.74
C PRO A 231 -12.78 5.56 2.46
N HIS A 232 -11.55 5.07 2.43
CA HIS A 232 -11.01 4.15 3.42
C HIS A 232 -10.47 4.97 4.60
N TYR A 233 -11.14 4.86 5.74
CA TYR A 233 -11.09 5.81 6.86
C TYR A 233 -9.81 5.79 7.69
N GLU A 234 -8.87 4.92 7.36
CA GLU A 234 -7.60 4.90 8.07
C GLU A 234 -6.77 6.12 7.66
N LYS A 235 -6.08 6.72 8.63
CA LYS A 235 -5.24 7.90 8.38
C LYS A 235 -3.78 7.53 8.57
N MET A 236 -3.02 7.60 7.47
CA MET A 236 -1.59 7.26 7.47
C MET A 236 -0.75 8.50 7.72
N LEU A 237 0.29 8.38 8.55
CA LEU A 237 1.26 9.46 8.80
C LEU A 237 1.90 9.94 7.49
N GLU A 238 2.38 9.01 6.66
CA GLU A 238 3.04 9.31 5.39
C GLU A 238 2.13 10.11 4.46
N THR A 239 0.90 9.64 4.24
CA THR A 239 -0.09 10.34 3.42
C THR A 239 -0.35 11.75 3.93
N ASN A 240 -0.57 11.89 5.24
CA ASN A 240 -0.90 13.18 5.84
C ASN A 240 0.29 14.16 5.84
N ALA A 241 1.51 13.67 6.09
CA ALA A 241 2.71 14.48 6.04
C ALA A 241 2.98 14.99 4.61
N ASN A 242 2.83 14.13 3.61
CA ASN A 242 3.03 14.51 2.21
C ASN A 242 1.92 15.41 1.69
N LEU A 243 0.66 15.19 2.07
CA LEU A 243 -0.42 16.11 1.71
C LEU A 243 -0.31 17.45 2.43
N LEU A 244 0.12 17.48 3.69
CA LEU A 244 0.45 18.73 4.38
C LEU A 244 1.45 19.55 3.54
N LEU A 245 2.44 18.89 2.94
CA LEU A 245 3.40 19.52 2.03
C LEU A 245 2.73 20.05 0.76
N CYS A 246 1.98 19.23 0.02
CA CYS A 246 1.30 19.66 -1.22
C CYS A 246 0.39 20.87 -0.98
N TYR A 247 -0.46 20.82 0.05
CA TYR A 247 -1.36 21.93 0.36
C TYR A 247 -0.61 23.19 0.81
N SER A 248 0.53 23.05 1.50
CA SER A 248 1.39 24.17 1.87
C SER A 248 2.03 24.83 0.64
N TYR A 249 2.58 24.02 -0.27
CA TYR A 249 3.18 24.51 -1.51
C TYR A 249 2.13 25.16 -2.41
N TYR A 250 0.95 24.55 -2.56
CA TYR A 250 -0.09 25.14 -3.37
C TYR A 250 -0.68 26.42 -2.75
N TYR A 251 -0.80 26.49 -1.43
CA TYR A 251 -1.13 27.75 -0.75
C TYR A 251 -0.09 28.84 -1.06
N PHE A 252 1.19 28.52 -0.99
CA PHE A 252 2.26 29.46 -1.35
C PHE A 252 2.17 29.93 -2.81
N LEU A 253 1.84 29.03 -3.74
CA LEU A 253 1.72 29.34 -5.17
C LEU A 253 0.45 30.13 -5.54
N SER A 254 -0.68 29.84 -4.88
CA SER A 254 -2.00 30.37 -5.23
C SER A 254 -2.45 31.55 -4.37
N GLY A 255 -2.00 31.63 -3.12
CA GLY A 255 -2.48 32.58 -2.12
C GLY A 255 -3.90 32.30 -1.60
N GLU A 256 -4.54 31.20 -2.01
CA GLU A 256 -5.93 30.90 -1.63
C GLU A 256 -6.03 30.41 -0.18
N ILE A 257 -6.73 31.18 0.67
CA ILE A 257 -6.76 30.98 2.13
C ILE A 257 -7.31 29.61 2.55
N LYS A 258 -8.23 29.02 1.78
CA LYS A 258 -8.83 27.70 2.08
C LYS A 258 -7.78 26.60 2.23
N TYR A 259 -6.68 26.66 1.46
CA TYR A 259 -5.62 25.66 1.57
C TYR A 259 -4.75 25.87 2.82
N LYS A 260 -4.59 27.12 3.27
CA LYS A 260 -3.93 27.40 4.55
C LYS A 260 -4.71 26.79 5.72
N GLU A 261 -6.03 26.92 5.73
CA GLU A 261 -6.88 26.35 6.79
C GLU A 261 -6.74 24.82 6.86
N VAL A 262 -6.66 24.17 5.70
CA VAL A 262 -6.40 22.72 5.57
C VAL A 262 -5.03 22.36 6.13
N VAL A 263 -3.99 23.15 5.81
CA VAL A 263 -2.63 22.97 6.33
C VAL A 263 -2.62 23.08 7.85
N ASP A 264 -3.21 24.14 8.42
CA ASP A 264 -3.25 24.36 9.86
C ASP A 264 -3.98 23.21 10.58
N LYS A 265 -5.14 22.79 10.06
CA LYS A 265 -5.91 21.66 10.62
C LYS A 265 -5.17 20.34 10.51
N THR A 266 -4.53 20.05 9.37
CA THR A 266 -3.77 18.81 9.16
C THR A 266 -2.53 18.76 10.06
N ALA A 267 -1.81 19.87 10.21
CA ALA A 267 -0.68 19.95 11.14
C ALA A 267 -1.14 19.73 12.59
N ASN A 268 -2.26 20.33 12.99
CA ASN A 268 -2.84 20.13 14.32
C ASN A 268 -3.25 18.67 14.55
N TYR A 269 -3.88 18.02 13.56
CA TYR A 269 -4.20 16.59 13.58
C TYR A 269 -2.94 15.75 13.84
N LEU A 270 -1.89 15.95 13.03
CA LEU A 270 -0.63 15.20 13.17
C LEU A 270 -0.02 15.35 14.56
N LEU A 271 0.05 16.59 15.07
CA LEU A 271 0.65 16.89 16.37
C LEU A 271 -0.19 16.44 17.57
N LYS A 272 -1.52 16.36 17.41
CA LYS A 272 -2.44 16.02 18.50
C LYS A 272 -2.72 14.51 18.56
N ASN A 273 -2.90 13.89 17.40
CA ASN A 273 -3.41 12.51 17.29
C ASN A 273 -2.30 11.51 16.98
N LEU A 274 -1.36 11.85 16.08
CA LEU A 274 -0.30 10.92 15.67
C LEU A 274 1.02 11.11 16.43
N ARG A 275 1.23 12.23 17.11
CA ARG A 275 2.43 12.43 17.92
C ARG A 275 2.27 11.82 19.30
N ASP A 276 3.16 10.90 19.65
CA ASP A 276 3.33 10.44 21.02
C ASP A 276 3.95 11.57 21.87
N LYS A 277 3.26 11.97 22.93
CA LYS A 277 3.69 13.07 23.80
C LYS A 277 4.89 12.70 24.68
N ASP A 278 5.04 11.42 25.00
CA ASP A 278 6.07 10.96 25.93
C ASP A 278 7.42 10.79 25.23
N THR A 279 7.42 10.17 24.04
CA THR A 279 8.64 9.97 23.25
C THR A 279 8.92 11.11 22.26
N GLY A 280 7.90 11.88 21.90
CA GLY A 280 7.97 12.91 20.86
C GLY A 280 7.98 12.36 19.43
N LEU A 281 7.95 11.03 19.25
CA LEU A 281 7.87 10.35 17.96
C LEU A 281 6.44 10.36 17.41
N PHE A 282 6.26 9.90 16.17
CA PHE A 282 4.95 9.78 15.54
C PHE A 282 4.58 8.31 15.34
N TYR A 283 3.32 7.97 15.62
CA TYR A 283 2.69 6.74 15.18
C TYR A 283 2.57 6.74 13.65
N SER A 284 2.67 5.56 13.04
CA SER A 284 2.58 5.36 11.59
C SER A 284 1.18 5.59 11.03
N SER A 285 0.14 5.43 11.85
CA SER A 285 -1.24 5.53 11.42
C SER A 285 -2.24 5.66 12.58
N GLN A 286 -3.48 5.97 12.22
CA GLN A 286 -4.69 5.86 13.02
C GLN A 286 -5.66 4.92 12.29
N ASP A 287 -6.17 3.91 13.00
CA ASP A 287 -7.21 3.00 12.51
C ASP A 287 -8.56 3.74 12.33
N ALA A 288 -9.46 3.15 11.55
CA ALA A 288 -10.79 3.70 11.22
C ALA A 288 -11.71 3.87 12.44
#